data_AF-A0A7L5Y5W6-F1
#
_entry.id   AF-A0A7L5Y5W6-F1
#
_cell.length_a   1.000
_cell.length_b   1.000
_cell.length_c   1.000
_cell.angle_alpha   90.00
_cell.angle_beta   90.00
_cell.angle_gamma   90.00
#
_symmetry.space_group_name_H-M   'P 1'
#
loop_
_entity.id
_entity.type
_entity.pdbx_description
1 polymer ?
#
loop_
_entity_poly.entity_id
_entity_poly.type
_entity_poly.pdbx_seq_one_letter_code
_entity_poly.pdbx_strand_id
1 'polypeptide(L)' 'MHNLYEQFRQLIPDPPLQAGTVVGVGSGVVTVALPGGGLIRARGSAAIGQKVFVRDDVIEGGAPSLTLEIIEI' A
#
# COMPACT_ATOMS: atom_id res chain seq x y z
N MET A 1 0.74 -14.03 -35.38
CA MET A 1 0.11 -12.70 -35.19
C MET A 1 0.23 -12.36 -33.71
N HIS A 2 0.76 -11.18 -33.37
CA HIS A 2 0.87 -10.75 -31.97
C HIS A 2 -0.49 -10.22 -31.50
N ASN A 3 -0.93 -10.60 -30.30
CA ASN A 3 -2.18 -10.10 -29.73
C ASN A 3 -1.97 -8.66 -29.23
N LEU A 4 -2.45 -7.67 -29.99
CA LEU A 4 -2.35 -6.25 -29.63
C LEU A 4 -2.98 -5.96 -28.25
N TYR A 5 -4.05 -6.66 -27.88
CA TYR A 5 -4.70 -6.49 -26.58
C TYR A 5 -3.76 -6.87 -25.41
N GLU A 6 -2.98 -7.94 -25.56
CA GLU A 6 -1.99 -8.36 -24.56
C GLU A 6 -0.85 -7.33 -24.46
N GLN A 7 -0.37 -6.80 -25.60
CA GLN A 7 0.67 -5.77 -25.59
C GLN A 7 0.22 -4.48 -24.88
N PHE A 8 -1.03 -4.05 -25.08
CA PHE A 8 -1.56 -2.89 -24.37
C PHE A 8 -1.74 -3.15 -22.87
N ARG A 9 -2.16 -4.36 -22.47
CA ARG A 9 -2.26 -4.73 -21.05
C ARG A 9 -0.91 -4.71 -20.33
N GLN A 10 0.17 -5.10 -21.01
CA GLN A 10 1.53 -5.07 -20.46
C GLN A 10 2.05 -3.65 -20.18
N LEU A 11 1.44 -2.61 -20.76
CA LEU A 11 1.80 -1.22 -20.50
C LEU A 11 1.12 -0.65 -19.23
N ILE A 12 0.12 -1.34 -18.68
CA ILE A 12 -0.56 -0.92 -17.45
C ILE A 12 0.29 -1.42 -16.27
N PRO A 13 0.90 -0.53 -15.48
CA PRO A 13 1.69 -0.95 -14.33
C PRO A 13 0.79 -1.58 -13.27
N ASP A 14 1.32 -2.56 -12.55
CA ASP A 14 0.66 -3.11 -11.38
C ASP A 14 0.43 -1.99 -10.34
N PRO A 15 -0.63 -2.10 -9.51
CA PRO A 15 -0.86 -1.17 -8.43
C PRO A 15 0.40 -1.05 -7.55
N PRO A 16 0.84 0.18 -7.21
CA PRO A 16 2.06 0.37 -6.45
C PRO A 16 1.90 -0.19 -5.04
N LEU A 17 2.97 -0.80 -4.53
CA LEU A 17 3.07 -1.17 -3.12
C LEU A 17 3.32 0.10 -2.30
N GLN A 18 2.38 0.44 -1.43
CA GLN A 18 2.47 1.65 -0.61
C GLN A 18 2.68 1.29 0.87
N ALA A 19 3.59 1.98 1.54
CA ALA A 19 3.72 1.90 2.98
C ALA A 19 2.84 2.95 3.66
N GLY A 20 2.12 2.59 4.72
CA GLY A 20 1.32 3.51 5.50
C GLY A 20 1.16 3.07 6.95
N THR A 21 0.61 3.94 7.79
CA THR A 21 0.43 3.69 9.23
C THR A 21 -1.03 3.42 9.53
N VAL A 22 -1.33 2.35 10.27
CA VAL A 22 -2.70 2.02 10.68
C VAL A 22 -3.21 3.05 11.70
N VAL A 23 -4.30 3.72 11.37
CA VAL A 23 -4.94 4.73 12.22
C VAL A 23 -6.27 4.27 12.80
N GLY A 24 -6.83 3.18 12.29
CA GLY A 24 -8.06 2.60 12.79
C GLY A 24 -8.20 1.13 12.41
N VAL A 25 -8.87 0.35 13.24
CA VAL A 25 -9.14 -1.07 13.00
C VAL A 25 -10.64 -1.29 13.18
N GLY A 26 -11.29 -1.81 12.15
CA GLY A 26 -12.68 -2.26 12.18
C GLY A 26 -12.79 -3.77 12.03
N SER A 27 -14.02 -4.29 11.93
CA SER A 27 -14.28 -5.72 11.75
C SER A 27 -13.83 -6.19 10.35
N GLY A 28 -12.58 -6.64 10.23
CA GLY A 28 -12.00 -7.21 9.01
C GLY A 28 -11.39 -6.19 8.03
N VAL A 29 -11.41 -4.90 8.36
CA VAL A 29 -10.85 -3.81 7.55
C VAL A 29 -10.07 -2.86 8.45
N VAL A 30 -8.89 -2.44 8.02
CA VAL A 30 -8.08 -1.43 8.70
C VAL A 30 -8.07 -0.13 7.90
N THR A 31 -8.02 1.00 8.60
CA THR A 31 -7.79 2.31 7.99
C THR A 31 -6.31 2.65 8.09
N VAL A 32 -5.68 2.94 6.97
CA VAL A 32 -4.26 3.23 6.84
C VAL A 32 -4.08 4.67 6.36
N ALA A 33 -3.30 5.44 7.09
CA ALA A 33 -2.81 6.75 6.67
C ALA A 33 -1.56 6.59 5.82
N LEU A 34 -1.65 7.05 4.57
CA LEU A 34 -0.55 7.11 3.63
C LEU A 34 0.34 8.33 3.93
N PRO A 35 1.65 8.26 3.63
CA PRO A 35 2.57 9.38 3.82
C PRO A 35 2.15 10.68 3.10
N GLY A 36 1.42 10.56 1.99
CA GLY A 36 0.86 11.69 1.25
C GLY A 36 -0.41 12.30 1.85
N GLY A 37 -0.82 11.91 3.07
CA GLY A 37 -2.02 12.41 3.76
C GLY A 37 -3.33 11.72 3.37
N GLY A 38 -3.30 10.79 2.42
CA GLY A 38 -4.47 9.99 2.04
C GLY A 38 -4.84 8.95 3.11
N LEU A 39 -6.14 8.66 3.25
CA LEU A 39 -6.65 7.57 4.08
C LEU A 39 -7.24 6.48 3.19
N ILE A 40 -6.75 5.26 3.34
CA ILE A 40 -7.23 4.10 2.59
C ILE A 40 -7.80 3.04 3.53
N ARG A 41 -8.75 2.26 3.04
CA ARG A 41 -9.33 1.12 3.77
C ARG A 41 -8.76 -0.17 3.18
N ALA A 42 -7.89 -0.82 3.93
CA ALA A 42 -7.25 -2.05 3.50
C ALA A 42 -7.88 -3.26 4.20
N ARG A 43 -8.07 -4.36 3.47
CA ARG A 43 -8.46 -5.66 4.03
C ARG A 43 -7.24 -6.32 4.66
N GLY A 44 -7.36 -6.78 5.89
CA GLY A 44 -6.28 -7.44 6.62
C GLY A 44 -6.36 -7.21 8.12
N SER A 45 -5.37 -7.70 8.85
CA SER A 45 -5.25 -7.56 10.31
C SER A 45 -3.93 -6.89 10.65
N ALA A 46 -4.01 -5.74 11.32
CA ALA A 46 -2.87 -5.01 11.85
C ALA A 46 -3.31 -4.14 13.03
N ALA A 47 -2.39 -3.82 13.93
CA ALA A 47 -2.70 -2.98 15.09
C ALA A 47 -2.55 -1.49 14.78
N ILE A 48 -3.31 -0.64 15.48
CA ILE A 48 -3.18 0.82 15.40
C ILE A 48 -1.73 1.22 15.72
N GLY A 49 -1.16 2.10 14.91
CA GLY A 49 0.22 2.57 15.02
C GLY A 49 1.24 1.69 14.29
N GLN A 50 0.87 0.52 13.77
CA GLN A 50 1.77 -0.29 12.96
C GLN A 50 1.92 0.26 11.54
N LYS A 51 3.12 0.14 10.98
CA LYS A 51 3.37 0.36 9.56
C LYS A 51 3.02 -0.92 8.79
N VAL A 52 2.28 -0.77 7.70
CA VAL A 52 1.85 -1.89 6.84
C VAL A 52 2.10 -1.55 5.37
N PHE A 53 2.37 -2.59 4.58
CA PHE A 53 2.38 -2.49 3.13
C PHE A 53 0.98 -2.79 2.60
N VAL A 54 0.46 -1.89 1.77
CA VAL A 54 -0.85 -2.00 1.13
C VAL A 54 -0.68 -2.00 -0.38
N ARG A 55 -1.33 -2.94 -1.05
CA ARG A 55 -1.48 -2.99 -2.51
C ARG A 55 -2.92 -3.34 -2.82
N ASP A 56 -3.53 -2.60 -3.74
CA ASP A 56 -4.90 -2.89 -4.22
C ASP A 56 -5.93 -3.08 -3.08
N ASP A 57 -5.91 -2.18 -2.09
CA ASP A 57 -6.76 -2.21 -0.88
C ASP A 57 -6.61 -3.49 -0.02
N VAL A 58 -5.47 -4.17 -0.09
CA VAL A 58 -5.14 -5.34 0.74
C VAL A 58 -3.81 -5.11 1.44
N ILE A 59 -3.75 -5.47 2.73
CA ILE A 59 -2.47 -5.53 3.45
C ILE A 59 -1.69 -6.74 2.93
N GLU A 60 -0.57 -6.50 2.24
CA GLU A 60 0.35 -7.57 1.85
C GLU A 60 1.23 -8.04 3.02
N GLY A 61 1.52 -7.16 3.97
CA GLY A 61 2.29 -7.52 5.16
C GLY A 61 2.63 -6.34 6.07
N GLY A 62 3.28 -6.64 7.19
CA GLY A 62 3.85 -5.63 8.07
C GLY A 62 5.03 -4.95 7.41
N ALA A 63 5.02 -3.61 7.38
CA ALA A 63 6.15 -2.84 6.89
C ALA A 63 7.14 -2.63 8.04
N PRO A 64 8.43 -2.94 7.86
CA PRO A 64 9.43 -2.68 8.89
C PRO A 64 9.55 -1.18 9.14
N SER A 65 9.90 -0.82 10.38
CA SER A 65 10.29 0.54 10.71
C SER A 65 11.64 0.85 10.06
N LEU A 66 11.63 1.29 8.81
CA LEU A 66 12.82 1.79 8.13
C LEU A 66 13.21 3.15 8.73
N THR A 67 14.50 3.33 8.99
CA THR A 67 15.09 4.63 9.33
C THR A 67 14.90 5.55 8.12
N LEU A 68 14.29 6.72 8.35
CA LEU A 68 14.16 7.75 7.32
C LEU A 68 15.52 8.45 7.18
N GLU A 69 16.16 8.32 6.03
CA GLU A 69 17.35 9.10 5.67
C GLU A 69 16.92 10.29 4.82
N ILE A 70 17.20 11.51 5.29
CA ILE A 70 16.97 12.74 4.54
C ILE A 70 18.24 13.03 3.75
N ILE A 71 18.14 13.02 2.42
CA ILE A 71 19.24 13.44 1.54
C ILE A 71 19.01 14.92 1.22
N GLU A 72 19.89 15.77 1.74
CA GLU A 72 19.92 17.19 1.39
C GLU A 72 20.56 17.37 0.00
N ILE A 73 20.00 18.29 -0.80
CA ILE A 73 20.51 18.65 -2.14
C ILE A 73 21.55 19.77 -2.08
#